data_AF-A0A368TGM6-F1
#
_entry.id   AF-A0A368TGM6-F1
#
_cell.length_a   1.000
_cell.length_b   1.000
_cell.length_c   1.000
_cell.angle_alpha   90.00
_cell.angle_beta   90.00
_cell.angle_gamma   90.00
#
_symmetry.space_group_name_H-M   'P 1'
#
loop_
_entity.id
_entity.type
_entity.pdbx_description
1 polymer ?
#
loop_
_entity_poly.entity_id
_entity_poly.type
_entity_poly.pdbx_seq_one_letter_code
_entity_poly.pdbx_strand_id
1 'polypeptide(L)'
;MKLEDQVASLELAKELKELGVKQDSIFYWWRSQDMGWLLLYNPATIYRTEAYSAFTVGELGEMLPSNAHFFVATEHSKYLAYCDAHKEVAITEADARAKLLIFLRSGRSDGDIRAKEAIKRGIKA
;
A
#
# COMPACT_ATOMS: atom_id res chain seq x y z
N MET A 1 4.17 -16.49 -10.17
CA MET A 1 3.78 -15.19 -9.58
C MET A 1 2.28 -15.23 -9.37
N LYS A 2 1.80 -15.05 -8.13
CA LYS A 2 0.36 -15.04 -7.85
C LYS A 2 -0.18 -13.62 -8.03
N LEU A 3 -1.49 -13.48 -8.26
CA LEU A 3 -2.09 -12.17 -8.51
C LEU A 3 -2.02 -11.29 -7.25
N GLU A 4 -2.19 -11.90 -6.08
CA GLU A 4 -2.12 -11.25 -4.77
C GLU A 4 -0.72 -10.65 -4.50
N ASP A 5 0.33 -11.20 -5.11
CA ASP A 5 1.70 -10.67 -5.01
C ASP A 5 1.94 -9.44 -5.91
N GLN A 6 0.99 -9.12 -6.79
CA GLN A 6 1.10 -8.04 -7.79
C GLN A 6 0.20 -6.84 -7.49
N VAL A 7 -0.61 -6.93 -6.43
CA VAL A 7 -1.52 -5.89 -5.99
C VAL A 7 -1.28 -5.54 -4.52
N ALA A 8 -1.66 -4.34 -4.11
CA ALA A 8 -1.64 -3.95 -2.71
C ALA A 8 -2.54 -4.87 -1.87
N SER A 9 -2.06 -5.29 -0.72
CA SER A 9 -2.87 -6.00 0.28
C SER A 9 -4.14 -5.23 0.68
N LEU A 10 -5.14 -5.95 1.16
CA LEU A 10 -6.42 -5.39 1.59
C LEU A 10 -6.25 -4.29 2.65
N GLU A 11 -5.36 -4.52 3.61
CA GLU A 11 -5.07 -3.59 4.70
C GLU A 11 -4.51 -2.27 4.17
N LEU A 12 -3.55 -2.32 3.25
CA LEU A 12 -2.99 -1.12 2.64
C LEU A 12 -3.99 -0.43 1.69
N ALA A 13 -4.79 -1.20 0.95
CA ALA A 13 -5.86 -0.67 0.10
C ALA A 13 -6.90 0.13 0.91
N LYS A 14 -7.25 -0.34 2.11
CA LYS A 14 -8.10 0.39 3.06
C LYS A 14 -7.47 1.71 3.50
N GLU A 15 -6.20 1.67 3.93
CA GLU A 15 -5.49 2.87 4.38
C GLU A 15 -5.33 3.90 3.25
N LEU A 16 -5.03 3.46 2.03
CA LEU A 16 -4.97 4.34 0.85
C LEU A 16 -6.32 5.04 0.58
N LYS A 17 -7.44 4.33 0.74
CA LYS A 17 -8.78 4.93 0.62
C LYS A 17 -9.04 5.97 1.71
N GLU A 18 -8.66 5.69 2.95
CA GLU A 18 -8.78 6.62 4.08
C GLU A 18 -7.96 7.89 3.86
N LEU A 19 -6.80 7.78 3.22
CA LEU A 19 -5.95 8.90 2.80
C LEU A 19 -6.46 9.64 1.55
N GLY A 20 -7.63 9.26 1.03
CA GLY A 20 -8.27 9.94 -0.10
C GLY A 20 -7.69 9.59 -1.47
N VAL A 21 -6.91 8.50 -1.59
CA VAL A 21 -6.45 8.01 -2.90
C VAL A 21 -7.64 7.54 -3.73
N LYS A 22 -7.76 8.05 -4.96
CA LYS A 22 -8.84 7.73 -5.89
C LYS A 22 -8.93 6.21 -6.08
N GLN A 23 -10.09 5.62 -5.76
CA GLN A 23 -10.33 4.17 -5.84
C GLN A 23 -10.69 3.77 -7.27
N ASP A 24 -9.70 3.78 -8.14
CA ASP A 24 -9.81 3.51 -9.57
C ASP A 24 -8.66 2.57 -9.96
N SER A 25 -8.96 1.26 -10.01
CA SER A 25 -7.98 0.22 -10.33
C SER A 25 -8.65 -0.85 -11.18
N ILE A 26 -7.86 -1.62 -11.90
CA ILE A 26 -8.37 -2.78 -12.66
C ILE A 26 -8.80 -3.92 -11.71
N PHE A 27 -8.19 -4.02 -10.53
CA PHE A 27 -8.49 -5.06 -9.55
C PHE A 27 -9.10 -4.46 -8.28
N TYR A 28 -9.95 -5.24 -7.62
CA TYR A 28 -10.61 -4.85 -6.38
C TYR A 28 -10.61 -5.96 -5.35
N TRP A 29 -10.37 -5.58 -4.11
CA TRP A 29 -10.81 -6.34 -2.96
C TRP A 29 -12.30 -6.12 -2.75
N TRP A 30 -13.05 -7.21 -2.72
CA TRP A 30 -14.49 -7.21 -2.64
C TRP A 30 -14.98 -8.03 -1.46
N ARG A 31 -15.93 -7.48 -0.68
CA ARG A 31 -16.55 -8.21 0.43
C ARG A 31 -17.72 -9.06 -0.04
N SER A 32 -17.50 -10.37 -0.10
CA SER A 32 -18.54 -11.39 -0.20
C SER A 32 -19.29 -11.54 1.11
N GLN A 33 -20.60 -11.74 1.04
CA GLN A 33 -21.41 -12.09 2.21
C GLN A 33 -21.01 -13.46 2.78
N ASP A 34 -20.74 -14.42 1.89
CA ASP A 34 -20.53 -15.83 2.29
C ASP A 34 -19.05 -16.24 2.34
N MET A 35 -18.20 -15.62 1.52
CA MET A 35 -16.80 -16.05 1.31
C MET A 35 -15.75 -15.11 1.90
N GLY A 36 -16.17 -14.01 2.54
CA GLY A 36 -15.24 -13.00 3.04
C GLY A 36 -14.64 -12.14 1.92
N TRP A 37 -13.35 -11.79 2.03
CA TRP A 37 -12.69 -10.90 1.07
C TRP A 37 -12.16 -11.67 -0.14
N LEU A 38 -12.51 -11.21 -1.34
CA LEU A 38 -12.08 -11.79 -2.60
C LEU A 38 -11.32 -10.75 -3.43
N LEU A 39 -10.28 -11.17 -4.14
CA LEU A 39 -9.58 -10.37 -5.13
C LEU A 39 -10.16 -10.64 -6.51
N LEU A 40 -10.77 -9.63 -7.13
CA LEU A 40 -11.48 -9.79 -8.40
C LEU A 40 -11.03 -8.72 -9.40
N TYR A 41 -10.98 -9.09 -10.68
CA TYR A 41 -10.94 -8.13 -11.78
C TYR A 41 -12.26 -7.36 -11.81
N ASN A 42 -12.19 -6.02 -11.91
CA ASN A 42 -13.30 -5.07 -11.83
C ASN A 42 -14.59 -5.62 -12.45
N PRO A 43 -15.49 -6.20 -11.64
CA PRO A 43 -16.76 -6.63 -12.17
C PRO A 43 -17.58 -5.36 -12.39
N ALA A 44 -18.04 -5.09 -13.60
CA ALA A 44 -18.86 -3.92 -13.95
C ALA A 44 -20.17 -3.76 -13.12
N THR A 45 -20.36 -4.57 -12.08
CA THR A 45 -21.53 -4.72 -11.22
C THR A 45 -21.26 -4.46 -9.73
N ILE A 46 -20.10 -3.91 -9.31
CA ILE A 46 -19.76 -3.69 -7.87
C ILE A 46 -20.66 -2.69 -7.10
N TYR A 47 -21.75 -2.22 -7.67
CA TYR A 47 -22.52 -1.07 -7.19
C TYR A 47 -23.18 -1.21 -5.80
N ARG A 48 -23.02 -2.33 -5.07
CA ARG A 48 -23.80 -2.61 -3.83
C ARG A 48 -23.00 -3.12 -2.64
N THR A 49 -21.67 -3.11 -2.70
CA THR A 49 -20.84 -3.84 -1.72
C THR A 49 -19.56 -3.11 -1.36
N GLU A 50 -19.07 -3.34 -0.16
CA GLU A 50 -17.79 -2.81 0.33
C GLU A 50 -16.64 -3.30 -0.57
N ALA A 51 -15.96 -2.35 -1.22
CA ALA A 51 -14.86 -2.61 -2.12
C ALA A 51 -13.73 -1.59 -1.98
N TYR A 52 -12.51 -2.05 -2.26
CA TYR A 52 -11.27 -1.29 -2.21
C TYR A 52 -10.41 -1.62 -3.43
N SER A 53 -9.78 -0.62 -4.03
CA SER A 53 -8.88 -0.82 -5.17
C SER A 53 -7.67 -1.66 -4.75
N ALA A 54 -7.45 -2.76 -5.45
CA ALA A 54 -6.28 -3.60 -5.29
C ALA A 54 -5.20 -3.12 -6.28
N PHE A 55 -4.57 -1.98 -5.94
CA PHE A 55 -3.67 -1.29 -6.86
C PHE A 55 -2.48 -2.16 -7.24
N THR A 56 -2.21 -2.25 -8.54
CA THR A 56 -1.07 -2.99 -9.07
C THR A 56 0.26 -2.25 -8.81
N VAL A 57 1.38 -2.97 -8.95
CA VAL A 57 2.73 -2.38 -8.94
C VAL A 57 2.84 -1.18 -9.91
N GLY A 58 2.26 -1.29 -11.10
CA GLY A 58 2.26 -0.24 -12.13
C GLY A 58 1.45 0.97 -11.71
N GLU A 59 0.19 0.77 -11.28
CA GLU A 59 -0.69 1.84 -10.81
C GLU A 59 -0.08 2.61 -9.63
N LEU A 60 0.49 1.90 -8.64
CA LEU A 60 1.19 2.53 -7.51
C LEU A 60 2.43 3.31 -7.97
N GLY A 61 3.15 2.80 -8.98
CA GLY A 61 4.28 3.49 -9.57
C GLY A 61 3.92 4.83 -10.19
N GLU A 62 2.78 4.93 -10.87
CA GLU A 62 2.29 6.18 -11.47
C GLU A 62 1.84 7.21 -10.41
N MET A 63 1.44 6.75 -9.23
CA MET A 63 1.00 7.60 -8.13
C MET A 63 2.15 8.14 -7.28
N LEU A 64 3.34 7.54 -7.40
CA LEU A 64 4.54 7.92 -6.65
C LEU A 64 5.30 9.04 -7.37
N PRO A 65 6.07 9.85 -6.63
CA PRO A 65 6.87 10.92 -7.23
C PRO A 65 8.01 10.33 -8.07
N SER A 66 8.53 11.12 -9.01
CA SER A 66 9.56 10.66 -9.96
C SER A 66 10.92 10.32 -9.33
N ASN A 67 11.18 10.81 -8.12
CA ASN A 67 12.35 10.45 -7.30
C ASN A 67 12.12 9.21 -6.43
N ALA A 68 10.98 8.53 -6.54
CA ALA A 68 10.77 7.24 -5.90
C ALA A 68 11.53 6.14 -6.64
N HIS A 69 12.17 5.27 -5.87
CA HIS A 69 13.01 4.20 -6.38
C HIS A 69 12.64 2.87 -5.73
N PHE A 70 12.85 1.78 -6.48
CA PHE A 70 12.43 0.44 -6.08
C PHE A 70 13.53 -0.57 -6.40
N PHE A 71 13.82 -1.47 -5.47
CA PHE A 71 14.73 -2.59 -5.71
C PHE A 71 14.36 -3.81 -4.88
N VAL A 72 14.83 -4.97 -5.35
CA VAL A 72 14.75 -6.23 -4.63
C VAL A 72 15.98 -6.36 -3.76
N ALA A 73 15.80 -6.48 -2.44
CA ALA A 73 16.87 -6.88 -1.55
C ALA A 73 17.15 -8.37 -1.74
N THR A 74 18.37 -8.69 -2.14
CA THR A 74 18.81 -10.07 -2.44
C THR A 74 18.76 -10.97 -1.21
N GLU A 75 18.90 -10.40 -0.01
CA GLU A 75 18.72 -11.10 1.26
C GLU A 75 17.23 -11.12 1.65
N HIS A 76 16.63 -12.31 1.65
CA HIS A 76 15.25 -12.61 2.06
C HIS A 76 14.12 -12.25 1.09
N SER A 77 14.42 -11.99 -0.19
CA SER A 77 13.40 -11.72 -1.23
C SER A 77 12.42 -10.59 -0.85
N LYS A 78 12.93 -9.56 -0.16
CA LYS A 78 12.14 -8.40 0.25
C LYS A 78 12.21 -7.31 -0.80
N TYR A 79 11.14 -6.54 -0.93
CA TYR A 79 11.10 -5.37 -1.78
C TYR A 79 11.30 -4.11 -0.94
N LEU A 80 12.16 -3.23 -1.43
CA LEU A 80 12.36 -1.89 -0.87
C LEU A 80 11.78 -0.86 -1.83
N ALA A 81 10.95 0.03 -1.29
CA ALA A 81 10.54 1.28 -1.93
C ALA A 81 11.09 2.43 -1.11
N TYR A 82 11.69 3.43 -1.74
CA TYR A 82 12.21 4.60 -1.02
C TYR A 82 12.04 5.88 -1.82
N CYS A 83 11.94 7.00 -1.10
CA CYS A 83 11.88 8.35 -1.64
C CYS A 83 12.65 9.24 -0.66
N ASP A 84 13.64 9.98 -1.18
CA ASP A 84 14.53 10.81 -0.36
C ASP A 84 15.18 10.02 0.79
N ALA A 85 14.96 10.44 2.05
CA ALA A 85 15.50 9.78 3.24
C ALA A 85 14.62 8.64 3.79
N HIS A 86 13.39 8.50 3.30
CA HIS A 86 12.43 7.51 3.82
C HIS A 86 12.43 6.22 3.00
N LYS A 87 12.30 5.09 3.67
CA LYS A 87 12.27 3.76 3.04
C LYS A 87 11.23 2.85 3.67
N GLU A 88 10.58 2.07 2.83
CA GLU A 88 9.58 1.08 3.19
C GLU A 88 9.96 -0.30 2.68
N VAL A 89 9.73 -1.31 3.52
CA VAL A 89 10.05 -2.71 3.22
C VAL A 89 8.76 -3.53 3.23
N ALA A 90 8.61 -4.42 2.25
CA ALA A 90 7.54 -5.40 2.25
C ALA A 90 7.97 -6.72 1.58
N ILE A 91 7.09 -7.73 1.70
CA ILE A 91 7.28 -9.05 1.08
C ILE A 91 6.98 -8.99 -0.43
N THR A 92 6.07 -8.10 -0.84
CA THR A 92 5.70 -7.88 -2.25
C THR A 92 6.09 -6.46 -2.67
N GLU A 93 6.33 -6.27 -3.97
CA GLU A 93 6.64 -4.94 -4.50
C GLU A 93 5.46 -3.98 -4.35
N ALA A 94 4.24 -4.48 -4.61
CA ALA A 94 3.03 -3.68 -4.50
C ALA A 94 2.83 -3.16 -3.07
N ASP A 95 3.05 -3.99 -2.05
CA ASP A 95 2.97 -3.53 -0.66
C ASP A 95 4.07 -2.52 -0.32
N ALA A 96 5.30 -2.70 -0.82
CA ALA A 96 6.38 -1.75 -0.57
C ALA A 96 6.03 -0.37 -1.15
N ARG A 97 5.54 -0.34 -2.40
CA ARG A 97 5.08 0.89 -3.07
C ARG A 97 3.88 1.53 -2.37
N ALA A 98 2.90 0.73 -1.95
CA ALA A 98 1.72 1.20 -1.24
C ALA A 98 2.07 1.84 0.10
N LYS A 99 2.96 1.23 0.89
CA LYS A 99 3.46 1.81 2.14
C LYS A 99 4.18 3.13 1.93
N LEU A 100 5.00 3.22 0.89
CA LEU A 100 5.68 4.48 0.57
C LEU A 100 4.66 5.57 0.21
N LEU A 101 3.65 5.24 -0.59
CA LEU A 101 2.58 6.17 -0.94
C LEU A 101 1.77 6.61 0.29
N ILE A 102 1.45 5.68 1.19
CA ILE A 102 0.80 5.96 2.47
C ILE A 102 1.63 6.95 3.30
N PHE A 103 2.93 6.70 3.44
CA PHE A 103 3.84 7.61 4.14
C PHE A 103 3.77 9.03 3.54
N LEU A 104 3.96 9.16 2.23
CA LEU A 104 3.95 10.44 1.52
C LEU A 104 2.61 11.17 1.64
N ARG A 105 1.49 10.43 1.58
CA ARG A 105 0.13 11.00 1.69
C ARG A 105 -0.27 11.36 3.11
N SER A 106 0.27 10.66 4.10
CA SER A 106 -0.05 10.90 5.51
C SER A 106 0.51 12.21 6.06
N GLY A 107 1.37 12.91 5.30
CA GLY A 107 2.01 14.15 5.73
C GLY A 107 2.94 13.96 6.93
N ARG A 108 3.29 12.72 7.29
CA ARG A 108 4.17 12.42 8.41
C ARG A 108 5.59 12.80 7.99
N SER A 109 6.13 13.85 8.61
CA SER A 109 7.56 14.10 8.56
C SER A 109 8.31 12.98 9.29
N ASP A 110 9.57 12.70 8.92
CA ASP A 110 10.44 11.76 9.65
C ASP A 110 10.50 12.06 11.16
N GLY A 111 10.31 13.33 11.53
CA GLY A 111 10.21 13.78 12.93
C GLY A 111 8.98 13.24 13.67
N ASP A 112 7.81 13.25 13.02
CA ASP A 112 6.56 12.77 13.63
C ASP A 112 6.53 11.24 13.80
N ILE A 113 7.16 10.50 12.89
CA ILE A 113 7.23 9.04 13.00
C ILE A 113 8.18 8.64 14.13
N ARG A 114 9.37 9.25 14.21
CA ARG A 114 10.32 9.00 15.31
C ARG A 114 9.72 9.37 16.66
N ALA A 115 8.99 10.49 16.75
CA ALA A 115 8.31 10.88 17.98
C ALA A 115 7.23 9.87 18.39
N LYS A 116 6.39 9.41 17.46
CA LYS A 116 5.35 8.40 17.75
C LYS A 116 5.92 7.02 18.08
N GLU A 117 7.00 6.59 17.42
CA GLU A 117 7.69 5.35 17.76
C GLU A 117 8.42 5.43 19.11
N ALA A 118 9.05 6.56 19.44
CA ALA A 118 9.67 6.78 20.75
C ALA A 118 8.61 6.72 21.87
N ILE A 119 7.47 7.38 21.68
CA ILE A 119 6.32 7.31 22.60
C ILE A 119 5.80 5.86 22.73
N LYS A 120 5.65 5.13 21.61
CA LYS A 120 5.21 3.72 21.61
C LYS A 120 6.21 2.79 22.30
N ARG A 121 7.51 3.12 22.28
CA ARG A 121 8.58 2.39 23.00
C ARG A 121 8.78 2.87 24.44
N GLY A 122 7.95 3.79 24.94
CA GLY A 122 8.05 4.33 26.29
C GLY A 122 9.28 5.21 26.53
N ILE A 123 9.96 5.63 25.47
CA ILE A 123 11.11 6.53 25.52
C ILE A 123 10.53 7.94 25.47
N LYS A 124 10.50 8.63 26.61
CA LYS A 124 10.18 10.07 26.62
C LYS A 124 11.29 10.83 25.88
N ALA A 125 10.88 11.74 25.01
CA ALA A 125 11.76 12.65 24.28
C ALA A 125 12.63 13.49 25.22
#